data_AF-A0A8T4B772-F1
#
_entry.id   AF-A0A8T4B772-F1
#
_cell.length_a   1.000
_cell.length_b   1.000
_cell.length_c   1.000
_cell.angle_alpha   90.00
_cell.angle_beta   90.00
_cell.angle_gamma   90.00
#
_symmetry.space_group_name_H-M   'P 1'
#
loop_
_entity.id
_entity.type
_entity.pdbx_description
1 polymer ?
#
loop_
_entity_poly.entity_id
_entity_poly.type
_entity_poly.pdbx_seq_one_letter_code
_entity_poly.pdbx_strand_id
1 'polypeptide(L)'
;MTGIGTDESVGVFLMRYIMGFVAFFGSFLIISIIFGNADDITVSDDGTVHLGLSQTYVESLAGLSSALFIFLMAFSSLIIGVIYWMMSGFYAATKKAIEAVAVWLAFTLMGMIWFTPVILSELDSQYAQAVGDPRARVELPEYIALNSSLFIGCLFIWINFLLEAVRRRPKKNVKTLPEL
;
A
#
# COMPACT_ATOMS: atom_id res chain seq x y z
N MET A 1 12.79 -19.61 -33.96
CA MET A 1 11.83 -18.56 -34.30
C MET A 1 10.74 -18.56 -33.25
N THR A 2 10.55 -17.40 -32.63
CA THR A 2 9.61 -17.04 -31.58
C THR A 2 8.16 -17.07 -32.05
N GLY A 3 7.24 -17.46 -31.17
CA GLY A 3 5.82 -17.18 -31.38
C GLY A 3 4.86 -18.22 -30.83
N ILE A 4 4.80 -18.38 -29.50
CA ILE A 4 3.54 -18.77 -28.87
C ILE A 4 3.16 -17.58 -27.99
N GLY A 5 2.70 -16.53 -28.67
CA GLY A 5 1.85 -15.54 -28.04
C GLY A 5 0.60 -16.27 -27.61
N THR A 6 0.47 -16.51 -26.31
CA THR A 6 -0.83 -16.87 -25.76
C THR A 6 -1.69 -15.63 -25.94
N ASP A 7 -2.65 -15.70 -26.86
CA ASP A 7 -3.66 -14.67 -27.06
C ASP A 7 -4.49 -14.57 -25.78
N GLU A 8 -4.00 -13.80 -24.80
CA GLU A 8 -4.85 -13.33 -23.71
C GLU A 8 -5.98 -12.53 -24.36
N SER A 9 -7.22 -13.04 -24.26
CA SER A 9 -8.38 -12.33 -24.76
C SER A 9 -8.34 -10.90 -24.23
N VAL A 10 -8.50 -9.91 -25.11
CA VAL A 10 -8.45 -8.47 -24.78
C VAL A 10 -9.28 -8.15 -23.54
N GLY A 11 -10.39 -8.86 -23.31
CA GLY A 11 -11.22 -8.74 -22.11
C GLY A 11 -10.49 -9.07 -20.80
N VAL A 12 -9.63 -10.10 -20.76
CA VAL A 12 -8.84 -10.47 -19.57
C VAL A 12 -7.74 -9.44 -19.31
N PHE A 13 -7.09 -8.95 -20.37
CA PHE A 13 -6.11 -7.86 -20.26
C PHE A 13 -6.76 -6.57 -19.71
N LEU A 14 -7.89 -6.17 -20.29
CA LEU A 14 -8.65 -4.99 -19.88
C LEU A 14 -9.17 -5.12 -18.44
N MET A 15 -9.72 -6.28 -18.07
CA MET A 15 -10.23 -6.55 -16.72
C MET A 15 -9.11 -6.45 -15.67
N ARG A 16 -7.90 -6.92 -15.97
CA ARG A 16 -6.73 -6.77 -15.08
C ARG A 16 -6.30 -5.32 -14.92
N TYR A 17 -6.36 -4.54 -16.00
CA TYR A 17 -6.05 -3.12 -15.99
C TYR A 17 -7.09 -2.32 -15.19
N ILE A 18 -8.38 -2.59 -15.40
CA ILE A 18 -9.49 -1.99 -14.65
C ILE A 18 -9.43 -2.40 -13.17
N MET A 19 -9.14 -3.65 -12.84
CA MET A 19 -8.93 -4.05 -11.44
C MET A 19 -7.72 -3.34 -10.82
N GLY A 20 -6.63 -3.15 -11.57
CA GLY A 20 -5.48 -2.35 -11.12
C GLY A 20 -5.87 -0.90 -10.87
N PHE A 21 -6.61 -0.30 -11.79
CA PHE A 21 -7.14 1.06 -11.69
C PHE A 21 -8.09 1.21 -10.49
N VAL A 22 -9.05 0.31 -10.32
CA VAL A 22 -9.99 0.34 -9.19
C VAL A 22 -9.28 0.05 -7.87
N ALA A 23 -8.30 -0.85 -7.82
CA ALA A 23 -7.50 -1.05 -6.62
C ALA A 23 -6.69 0.22 -6.26
N PHE A 24 -6.18 0.92 -7.28
CA PHE A 24 -5.40 2.14 -7.12
C PHE A 24 -6.27 3.32 -6.65
N PHE A 25 -7.34 3.66 -7.35
CA PHE A 25 -8.24 4.75 -6.96
C PHE A 25 -9.15 4.39 -5.79
N GLY A 26 -9.48 3.11 -5.61
CA GLY A 26 -10.21 2.62 -4.45
C GLY A 26 -9.39 2.72 -3.17
N SER A 27 -8.07 2.54 -3.25
CA SER A 27 -7.19 2.75 -2.08
C SER A 27 -7.22 4.20 -1.59
N PHE A 28 -7.36 5.19 -2.48
CA PHE A 28 -7.57 6.59 -2.11
C PHE A 28 -8.85 6.79 -1.31
N LEU A 29 -9.99 6.28 -1.82
CA LEU A 29 -11.27 6.39 -1.11
C LEU A 29 -11.23 5.69 0.23
N ILE A 30 -10.61 4.51 0.31
CA ILE A 30 -10.47 3.76 1.56
C ILE A 30 -9.61 4.53 2.57
N ILE A 31 -8.46 5.09 2.16
CA ILE A 31 -7.61 5.90 3.05
C ILE A 31 -8.39 7.13 3.53
N SER A 32 -9.05 7.86 2.64
CA SER A 32 -9.85 9.04 3.04
C SER A 32 -11.00 8.68 3.99
N ILE A 33 -11.67 7.54 3.81
CA ILE A 33 -12.74 7.08 4.71
C ILE A 33 -12.18 6.62 6.06
N ILE A 34 -11.07 5.87 6.07
CA ILE A 34 -10.46 5.35 7.30
C ILE A 34 -9.93 6.48 8.19
N PHE A 35 -9.28 7.48 7.59
CA PHE A 35 -8.67 8.56 8.35
C PHE A 35 -9.63 9.73 8.61
N GLY A 36 -10.65 9.93 7.77
CA GLY A 36 -11.62 11.04 7.91
C GLY A 36 -12.75 10.81 8.91
N ASN A 37 -12.75 9.70 9.65
CA ASN A 37 -13.81 9.41 10.60
C ASN A 37 -13.54 10.13 11.93
N ALA A 38 -14.13 11.32 12.11
CA ALA A 38 -13.97 12.18 13.28
C ALA A 38 -14.72 11.68 14.53
N ASP A 39 -15.46 10.57 14.43
CA ASP A 39 -16.27 10.00 15.53
C ASP A 39 -15.41 9.50 16.71
N ASP A 40 -14.09 9.35 16.53
CA ASP A 40 -13.14 8.86 17.56
C ASP A 40 -12.38 9.99 18.31
N ILE A 41 -12.75 11.26 18.13
CA ILE A 41 -12.10 12.36 18.86
C ILE A 41 -12.62 12.39 20.30
N THR A 42 -11.75 12.11 21.27
CA THR A 42 -12.08 12.16 22.70
C THR A 42 -11.17 13.13 23.44
N VAL A 43 -11.76 14.02 24.22
CA VAL A 43 -11.04 14.87 25.17
C VAL A 43 -11.13 14.23 26.54
N SER A 44 -10.00 13.82 27.10
CA SER A 44 -9.91 13.21 28.42
C SER A 44 -10.11 14.26 29.52
N ASP A 45 -10.53 13.81 30.71
CA ASP A 45 -10.79 14.68 31.88
C ASP A 45 -9.56 15.45 32.38
N ASP A 46 -8.35 15.03 31.98
CA ASP A 46 -7.08 15.69 32.26
C ASP A 46 -6.70 16.79 31.23
N GLY A 47 -7.56 17.02 30.23
CA GLY A 47 -7.33 17.97 29.15
C GLY A 47 -6.50 17.44 27.99
N THR A 48 -6.15 16.14 27.98
CA THR A 48 -5.48 15.52 26.84
C THR A 48 -6.46 15.24 25.70
N VAL A 49 -6.02 15.52 24.47
CA VAL A 49 -6.82 15.34 23.25
C VAL A 49 -6.36 14.07 22.55
N HIS A 50 -7.28 13.15 22.29
CA HIS A 50 -7.07 11.98 21.45
C HIS A 50 -7.78 12.16 20.12
N LEU A 51 -7.03 12.14 19.02
CA LEU A 51 -7.50 12.39 17.65
C LEU A 51 -7.77 11.09 16.87
N GLY A 52 -7.96 9.97 17.57
CA GLY A 52 -8.27 8.69 16.95
C GLY A 52 -7.14 8.11 16.08
N LEU A 53 -7.53 7.52 14.95
CA LEU A 53 -6.68 6.66 14.13
C LEU A 53 -5.53 7.40 13.41
N SER A 54 -5.73 8.68 13.08
CA SER A 54 -4.70 9.54 12.48
C SER A 54 -3.52 9.75 13.45
N GLN A 55 -3.81 10.02 14.73
CA GLN A 55 -2.80 10.14 15.79
C GLN A 55 -2.09 8.81 16.03
N THR A 56 -2.83 7.70 16.17
CA THR A 56 -2.21 6.37 16.38
C THR A 56 -1.28 6.00 15.23
N TYR A 57 -1.66 6.31 13.99
CA TYR A 57 -0.84 6.13 12.81
C TYR A 57 0.47 6.94 12.88
N VAL A 58 0.36 8.24 13.20
CA VAL A 58 1.51 9.15 13.29
C VAL A 58 2.46 8.76 14.44
N GLU A 59 1.92 8.43 15.61
CA GLU A 59 2.71 7.96 16.75
C GLU A 59 3.45 6.65 16.45
N SER A 60 2.77 5.72 15.75
CA SER A 60 3.39 4.46 15.30
C SER A 60 4.56 4.72 14.35
N LEU A 61 4.44 5.71 13.46
CA LEU A 61 5.52 6.10 12.56
C LEU A 61 6.63 6.88 13.25
N ALA A 62 6.32 7.62 14.31
CA ALA A 62 7.30 8.34 15.11
C ALA A 62 8.26 7.39 15.85
N GLY A 63 7.75 6.22 16.28
CA GLY A 63 8.54 5.18 16.93
C GLY A 63 9.45 4.37 15.98
N LEU A 64 9.39 4.60 14.66
CA LEU A 64 10.12 3.81 13.67
C LEU A 64 11.13 4.65 12.89
N SER A 65 12.29 4.06 12.57
CA SER A 65 13.30 4.73 11.76
C SER A 65 13.03 4.55 10.26
N SER A 66 13.37 5.56 9.45
CA SER A 66 13.35 5.44 7.98
C SER A 66 14.22 4.28 7.48
N ALA A 67 15.32 3.98 8.17
CA ALA A 67 16.20 2.85 7.86
C ALA A 67 15.47 1.50 7.98
N LEU A 68 14.53 1.37 8.91
CA LEU A 68 13.72 0.16 9.06
C LEU A 68 12.85 -0.07 7.82
N PHE A 69 12.24 0.97 7.25
CA PHE A 69 11.41 0.82 6.06
C PHE A 69 12.24 0.47 4.81
N ILE A 70 13.45 1.01 4.70
CA ILE A 70 14.40 0.62 3.63
C ILE A 70 14.81 -0.85 3.79
N PHE A 71 15.10 -1.28 5.02
CA PHE A 71 15.39 -2.69 5.32
C PHE A 71 14.19 -3.59 4.98
N LEU A 72 12.97 -3.19 5.37
CA LEU A 72 11.74 -3.93 5.06
C LEU A 72 11.53 -4.05 3.56
N MET A 73 11.83 -3.01 2.77
CA MET A 73 11.76 -3.07 1.31
C MET A 73 12.74 -4.10 0.76
N ALA A 74 14.02 -4.02 1.15
CA ALA A 74 15.06 -4.94 0.67
C ALA A 74 14.70 -6.39 1.02
N PHE A 75 14.26 -6.62 2.25
CA PHE A 75 13.82 -7.93 2.72
C PHE A 75 12.57 -8.43 2.00
N SER A 76 11.57 -7.57 1.76
CA SER A 76 10.34 -7.93 1.03
C SER A 76 10.64 -8.27 -0.43
N SER A 77 11.48 -7.48 -1.10
CA SER A 77 11.93 -7.76 -2.48
C SER A 77 12.66 -9.10 -2.57
N LEU A 78 13.53 -9.39 -1.59
CA LEU A 78 14.24 -10.66 -1.51
C LEU A 78 13.28 -11.84 -1.28
N ILE A 79 12.32 -11.71 -0.36
CA ILE A 79 11.29 -12.75 -0.14
C ILE A 79 10.50 -13.02 -1.41
N ILE A 80 10.02 -11.97 -2.08
CA ILE A 80 9.28 -12.10 -3.34
C ILE A 80 10.18 -12.81 -4.36
N GLY A 81 11.43 -12.39 -4.51
CA GLY A 81 12.40 -13.05 -5.39
C GLY A 81 12.54 -14.55 -5.08
N VAL A 82 12.71 -14.93 -3.82
CA VAL A 82 12.84 -16.34 -3.38
C VAL A 82 11.58 -17.15 -3.71
N ILE A 83 10.38 -16.60 -3.46
CA ILE A 83 9.12 -17.28 -3.80
C ILE A 83 9.04 -17.55 -5.31
N TYR A 84 9.39 -16.55 -6.12
CA TYR A 84 9.38 -16.69 -7.57
C TYR A 84 10.48 -17.63 -8.09
N TRP A 85 11.62 -17.69 -7.40
CA TRP A 85 12.67 -18.65 -7.72
C TRP A 85 12.17 -20.07 -7.55
N MET A 86 11.50 -20.36 -6.43
CA MET A 86 10.92 -21.67 -6.14
C MET A 86 9.82 -22.06 -7.15
N MET A 87 9.07 -21.10 -7.68
CA MET A 87 7.92 -21.37 -8.56
C MET A 87 8.26 -21.37 -10.06
N SER A 88 9.22 -20.57 -10.50
CA SER A 88 9.39 -20.25 -11.93
C SER A 88 10.87 -20.07 -12.35
N GLY A 89 11.82 -20.36 -11.46
CA GLY A 89 13.25 -20.32 -11.76
C GLY A 89 13.91 -18.95 -11.57
N PHE A 90 15.23 -18.93 -11.70
CA PHE A 90 16.08 -17.80 -11.32
C PHE A 90 15.80 -16.50 -12.11
N TYR A 91 15.59 -16.60 -13.42
CA TYR A 91 15.32 -15.41 -14.26
C TYR A 91 14.01 -14.70 -13.85
N ALA A 92 12.97 -15.47 -13.53
CA ALA A 92 11.69 -14.92 -13.04
C ALA A 92 11.85 -14.28 -11.65
N ALA A 93 12.68 -14.87 -10.78
CA ALA A 93 13.00 -14.36 -9.45
C ALA A 93 13.62 -12.96 -9.52
N THR A 94 14.69 -12.79 -10.30
CA THR A 94 15.40 -11.51 -10.41
C THR A 94 14.49 -10.43 -10.98
N LYS A 95 13.71 -10.76 -12.02
CA LYS A 95 12.75 -9.81 -12.61
C LYS A 95 11.73 -9.33 -11.57
N LYS A 96 11.19 -10.25 -10.77
CA LYS A 96 10.16 -9.93 -9.77
C LYS A 96 10.70 -9.16 -8.56
N ALA A 97 11.92 -9.47 -8.14
CA ALA A 97 12.61 -8.67 -7.13
C ALA A 97 12.79 -7.21 -7.59
N ILE A 98 13.22 -6.99 -8.84
CA ILE A 98 13.36 -5.64 -9.42
C ILE A 98 12.01 -4.94 -9.55
N GLU A 99 10.99 -5.64 -10.05
CA GLU A 99 9.63 -5.09 -10.13
C GLU A 99 9.10 -4.67 -8.74
N ALA A 100 9.38 -5.45 -7.69
CA ALA A 100 9.00 -5.10 -6.31
C ALA A 100 9.67 -3.80 -5.84
N VAL A 101 10.96 -3.60 -6.15
CA VAL A 101 11.68 -2.35 -5.83
C VAL A 101 11.08 -1.17 -6.62
N ALA A 102 10.77 -1.36 -7.90
CA ALA A 102 10.18 -0.32 -8.74
C ALA A 102 8.78 0.10 -8.24
N VAL A 103 7.95 -0.88 -7.86
CA VAL A 103 6.63 -0.62 -7.24
C VAL A 103 6.80 0.16 -5.95
N TRP A 104 7.73 -0.24 -5.08
CA TRP A 104 8.01 0.47 -3.84
C TRP A 104 8.38 1.94 -4.06
N LEU A 105 9.31 2.20 -4.98
CA LEU A 105 9.75 3.56 -5.31
C LEU A 105 8.58 4.39 -5.84
N ALA A 106 7.80 3.85 -6.78
CA ALA A 106 6.65 4.53 -7.34
C ALA A 106 5.62 4.92 -6.27
N PHE A 107 5.28 3.99 -5.37
CA PHE A 107 4.29 4.24 -4.32
C PHE A 107 4.84 5.07 -3.15
N THR A 108 6.16 5.05 -2.91
CA THR A 108 6.80 5.98 -1.97
C THR A 108 6.74 7.41 -2.49
N LEU A 109 7.06 7.64 -3.77
CA LEU A 109 6.93 8.96 -4.41
C LEU A 109 5.49 9.45 -4.36
N MET A 110 4.53 8.56 -4.67
CA MET A 110 3.11 8.88 -4.52
C MET A 110 2.70 9.16 -3.07
N GLY A 111 3.28 8.43 -2.12
CA GLY A 111 3.14 8.69 -0.69
C GLY A 111 3.48 10.13 -0.36
N MET A 112 4.65 10.59 -0.81
CA MET A 112 5.13 11.95 -0.54
C MET A 112 4.25 13.04 -1.17
N ILE A 113 3.77 12.83 -2.39
CA ILE A 113 3.04 13.86 -3.13
C ILE A 113 1.55 13.92 -2.74
N TRP A 114 0.93 12.77 -2.41
CA TRP A 114 -0.51 12.68 -2.23
C TRP A 114 -0.95 12.10 -0.90
N PHE A 115 -0.63 10.83 -0.62
CA PHE A 115 -1.23 10.13 0.52
C PHE A 115 -0.82 10.73 1.87
N THR A 116 0.47 10.99 2.05
CA THR A 116 1.00 11.57 3.30
C THR A 116 0.43 12.96 3.56
N PRO A 117 0.44 13.92 2.60
CA PRO A 117 -0.22 15.21 2.80
C PRO A 117 -1.70 15.11 3.20
N VAL A 118 -2.46 14.19 2.58
CA VAL A 118 -3.89 13.99 2.92
C VAL A 118 -4.06 13.51 4.36
N ILE A 119 -3.29 12.49 4.78
CA ILE A 119 -3.35 11.97 6.15
C ILE A 119 -2.98 13.05 7.17
N LEU A 120 -1.93 13.83 6.90
CA LEU A 120 -1.50 14.90 7.80
C LEU A 120 -2.52 16.06 7.83
N SER A 121 -3.14 16.39 6.70
CA SER A 121 -4.20 17.41 6.67
C SER A 121 -5.44 17.00 7.46
N GLU A 122 -5.73 15.70 7.52
CA GLU A 122 -6.82 15.17 8.31
C GLU A 122 -6.51 15.21 9.81
N LEU A 123 -5.27 14.91 10.20
CA LEU A 123 -4.80 15.11 11.58
C LEU A 123 -4.92 16.57 12.02
N ASP A 124 -4.48 17.51 11.19
CA ASP A 124 -4.62 18.96 11.44
C ASP A 124 -6.10 19.37 11.58
N SER A 125 -6.97 18.85 10.70
CA SER A 125 -8.42 19.08 10.75
C SER A 125 -9.04 18.59 12.06
N GLN A 126 -8.68 17.39 12.50
CA GLN A 126 -9.18 16.80 13.74
C GLN A 126 -8.68 17.55 14.96
N TYR A 127 -7.41 17.98 14.96
CA TYR A 127 -6.85 18.79 16.04
C TYR A 127 -7.51 20.17 16.14
N ALA A 128 -7.70 20.84 15.00
CA ALA A 128 -8.40 22.11 14.93
C ALA A 128 -9.85 22.02 15.47
N GLN A 129 -10.55 20.93 15.16
CA GLN A 129 -11.88 20.66 15.71
C GLN A 129 -11.86 20.44 17.22
N ALA A 130 -10.88 19.68 17.73
CA ALA A 130 -10.78 19.37 19.15
C ALA A 130 -10.42 20.59 20.02
N VAL A 131 -9.55 21.47 19.54
CA VAL A 131 -9.09 22.66 20.27
C VAL A 131 -10.02 23.87 20.04
N GLY A 132 -10.92 23.80 19.06
CA GLY A 132 -11.84 24.89 18.72
C GLY A 132 -11.17 26.08 18.02
N ASP A 133 -9.95 25.89 17.49
CA ASP A 133 -9.23 26.88 16.69
C ASP A 133 -9.02 26.35 15.26
N PRO A 134 -9.67 26.95 14.25
CA PRO A 134 -9.54 26.55 12.83
C PRO A 134 -8.11 26.65 12.27
N ARG A 135 -7.19 27.31 12.96
CA ARG A 135 -5.79 27.47 12.56
C ARG A 135 -4.82 26.60 13.35
N ALA A 136 -5.30 25.88 14.36
CA ALA A 136 -4.45 24.97 15.12
C ALA A 136 -3.93 23.85 14.22
N ARG A 137 -2.65 23.51 14.38
CA ARG A 137 -1.95 22.47 13.63
C ARG A 137 -1.13 21.62 14.58
N VAL A 138 -0.91 20.36 14.20
CA VAL A 138 -0.02 19.48 14.95
C VAL A 138 1.41 19.68 14.45
N GLU A 139 2.31 20.10 15.34
CA GLU A 139 3.74 20.16 15.02
C GLU A 139 4.32 18.75 14.97
N LEU A 140 4.68 18.30 13.77
CA LEU A 140 5.25 16.99 13.53
C LEU A 140 6.70 17.09 13.05
N PRO A 141 7.60 16.25 13.58
CA PRO A 141 8.92 16.09 13.01
C PRO A 141 8.90 15.71 11.52
N GLU A 142 9.79 16.30 10.73
CA GLU A 142 9.85 16.10 9.27
C GLU A 142 10.01 14.62 8.85
N TYR A 143 10.68 13.82 9.67
CA TYR A 143 10.90 12.39 9.38
C TYR A 143 9.61 11.57 9.37
N ILE A 144 8.53 12.05 10.00
CA ILE A 144 7.23 11.34 10.02
C ILE A 144 6.63 11.32 8.61
N ALA A 145 6.72 12.43 7.87
CA ALA A 145 6.23 12.49 6.50
C ALA A 145 6.99 11.52 5.58
N LEU A 146 8.31 11.43 5.77
CA LEU A 146 9.14 10.46 5.05
C LEU A 146 8.77 9.02 5.44
N ASN A 147 8.64 8.72 6.73
CA ASN A 147 8.27 7.39 7.23
C ASN A 147 6.89 6.95 6.73
N SER A 148 5.91 7.85 6.74
CA SER A 148 4.57 7.61 6.21
C SER A 148 4.63 7.19 4.75
N SER A 149 5.39 7.93 3.95
CA SER A 149 5.55 7.66 2.52
C SER A 149 6.27 6.33 2.25
N LEU A 150 7.34 6.02 3.00
CA LEU A 150 8.07 4.75 2.90
C LEU A 150 7.20 3.56 3.33
N PHE A 151 6.38 3.73 4.37
CA PHE A 151 5.43 2.73 4.84
C PHE A 151 4.37 2.44 3.77
N ILE A 152 3.80 3.48 3.14
CA ILE A 152 2.88 3.33 2.01
C ILE A 152 3.53 2.54 0.89
N GLY A 153 4.76 2.88 0.52
CA GLY A 153 5.55 2.10 -0.44
C GLY A 153 5.60 0.62 -0.07
N CYS A 154 5.93 0.30 1.19
CA CYS A 154 6.01 -1.08 1.67
C CYS A 154 4.66 -1.81 1.58
N LEU A 155 3.55 -1.16 1.94
CA LEU A 155 2.21 -1.75 1.81
C LEU A 155 1.90 -2.14 0.37
N PHE A 156 2.19 -1.25 -0.58
CA PHE A 156 1.86 -1.50 -1.99
C PHE A 156 2.71 -2.58 -2.64
N ILE A 157 3.94 -2.84 -2.18
CA ILE A 157 4.70 -4.04 -2.58
C ILE A 157 3.87 -5.29 -2.27
N TRP A 158 3.40 -5.42 -1.02
CA TRP A 158 2.69 -6.62 -0.56
C TRP A 158 1.31 -6.74 -1.19
N ILE A 159 0.58 -5.65 -1.36
CA ILE A 159 -0.70 -5.64 -2.08
C ILE A 159 -0.48 -6.12 -3.52
N ASN A 160 0.52 -5.59 -4.23
CA ASN A 160 0.83 -6.00 -5.59
C ASN A 160 1.20 -7.48 -5.67
N PHE A 161 2.03 -7.97 -4.74
CA PHE A 161 2.39 -9.38 -4.64
C PHE A 161 1.17 -10.29 -4.38
N LEU A 162 0.31 -9.93 -3.44
CA LEU A 162 -0.92 -10.69 -3.13
C LEU A 162 -1.89 -10.72 -4.31
N LEU A 163 -2.08 -9.59 -4.99
CA LEU A 163 -2.90 -9.51 -6.20
C LEU A 163 -2.35 -10.43 -7.30
N GLU A 164 -1.03 -10.46 -7.49
CA GLU A 164 -0.40 -11.35 -8.46
C GLU A 164 -0.51 -12.83 -8.05
N ALA A 165 -0.34 -13.15 -6.77
CA ALA A 165 -0.52 -14.50 -6.25
C ALA A 165 -1.94 -15.03 -6.46
N VAL A 166 -2.96 -14.19 -6.23
CA VAL A 166 -4.36 -14.53 -6.50
C VAL A 166 -4.60 -14.75 -8.01
N ARG A 167 -4.04 -13.90 -8.87
CA ARG A 167 -4.13 -14.03 -10.33
C ARG A 167 -3.51 -15.32 -10.87
N ARG A 168 -2.49 -15.85 -10.19
CA ARG A 168 -1.78 -17.08 -10.57
C ARG A 168 -2.45 -18.36 -10.06
N ARG A 169 -3.59 -18.30 -9.36
CA ARG A 169 -4.30 -19.52 -8.95
C ARG A 169 -4.62 -20.38 -10.18
N PRO A 170 -4.27 -21.68 -10.16
CA PRO A 170 -4.56 -22.55 -11.29
C PRO A 170 -6.06 -22.57 -11.52
N LYS A 171 -6.49 -22.27 -12.76
CA LYS A 171 -7.86 -22.57 -13.20
C LYS A 171 -8.08 -24.05 -12.89
N LYS A 172 -9.14 -24.39 -12.15
CA LYS A 172 -9.57 -25.78 -11.97
C LYS A 172 -9.57 -26.42 -13.36
N ASN A 173 -8.70 -27.39 -13.59
CA ASN A 173 -8.80 -28.27 -14.75
C ASN A 173 -10.17 -28.92 -14.65
N VAL A 174 -11.12 -28.42 -15.44
CA VAL A 174 -12.36 -29.12 -15.72
C VAL A 174 -11.90 -30.41 -16.37
N LYS A 175 -11.86 -31.49 -15.58
CA LYS A 175 -11.68 -32.84 -16.09
C LYS A 175 -12.83 -33.05 -17.06
N THR A 176 -12.57 -32.91 -18.35
CA THR A 176 -13.37 -33.56 -19.39
C THR A 176 -13.31 -35.05 -19.08
N LEU A 177 -14.40 -35.56 -18.50
CA LEU A 177 -14.66 -36.99 -18.45
C LEU A 177 -14.53 -37.52 -19.88
N PRO A 178 -13.86 -38.66 -20.11
CA PRO A 178 -13.94 -39.32 -21.40
C PRO A 178 -15.41 -39.72 -21.60
N GLU A 179 -15.99 -39.28 -22.70
CA GLU A 179 -17.29 -39.79 -23.18
C GLU A 179 -17.12 -41.30 -23.40
N LEU A 180 -17.98 -42.08 -22.75
CA LEU A 180 -18.12 -43.53 -22.92
C LEU A 180 -19.14 -43.82 -24.04
#